data_AF-A0A1I3GJL4-F1
#
_entry.id   AF-A0A1I3GJL4-F1
#
_cell.length_a   1.000
_cell.length_b   1.000
_cell.length_c   1.000
_cell.angle_alpha   90.00
_cell.angle_beta   90.00
_cell.angle_gamma   90.00
#
_symmetry.space_group_name_H-M   'P 1'
#
loop_
_entity.id
_entity.type
_entity.pdbx_description
1 polymer ?
#
loop_
_entity_poly.entity_id
_entity_poly.type
_entity_poly.pdbx_seq_one_letter_code
_entity_poly.pdbx_strand_id
1 'polypeptide(L)'
;MPFRSVGVCVVMLLLATLAIAPLRAQDVPGIEICTVEKTMERRTSCLQSNVDFLQKTITKLNLDHQQKLDAANRQIDALKTSLAGLQKTLGDLQAAQTKIAEDLKKKQDTPPAKDAAK
;
A
#
# COMPACT_ATOMS: atom_id res chain seq x y z
N MET A 1 -22.32 22.60 10.23
CA MET A 1 -21.69 21.32 10.65
C MET A 1 -22.36 20.06 10.06
N PRO A 2 -22.89 20.01 8.82
CA PRO A 2 -23.46 18.78 8.24
C PRO A 2 -22.40 17.83 7.64
N PHE A 3 -21.28 18.37 7.14
CA PHE A 3 -20.24 17.60 6.44
C PHE A 3 -19.51 16.56 7.32
N ARG A 4 -19.38 16.81 8.64
CA ARG A 4 -18.76 15.84 9.56
C ARG A 4 -19.64 14.59 9.75
N SER A 5 -20.96 14.75 9.74
CA SER A 5 -21.90 13.64 9.90
C SER A 5 -21.94 12.76 8.65
N VAL A 6 -21.92 13.38 7.46
CA VAL A 6 -21.88 12.66 6.18
C VAL A 6 -20.59 11.83 6.04
N GLY A 7 -19.43 12.40 6.41
CA GLY A 7 -18.16 11.68 6.37
C GLY A 7 -18.13 10.45 7.28
N VAL A 8 -18.69 10.56 8.49
CA VAL A 8 -18.79 9.43 9.43
C VAL A 8 -19.75 8.35 8.90
N CYS A 9 -20.88 8.74 8.32
CA CYS A 9 -21.82 7.80 7.71
C CYS A 9 -21.21 7.05 6.52
N VAL A 10 -20.45 7.74 5.66
CA VAL A 10 -19.79 7.11 4.50
C VAL A 10 -18.71 6.11 4.95
N VAL A 11 -17.91 6.47 5.95
CA VAL A 11 -16.90 5.56 6.52
C VAL A 11 -17.55 4.33 7.16
N MET A 12 -18.60 4.52 7.96
CA MET A 12 -19.34 3.41 8.56
C MET A 12 -19.98 2.49 7.52
N LEU A 13 -20.54 3.06 6.45
CA LEU A 13 -21.16 2.28 5.38
C LEU A 13 -20.12 1.46 4.60
N LEU A 14 -18.95 2.05 4.32
CA LEU A 14 -17.81 1.35 3.71
C LEU A 14 -17.30 0.20 4.58
N LEU A 15 -17.14 0.42 5.89
CA LEU A 15 -16.74 -0.63 6.83
C LEU A 15 -17.79 -1.75 6.91
N ALA A 16 -19.08 -1.41 6.91
CA ALA A 16 -20.17 -2.38 6.91
C ALA A 16 -20.18 -3.24 5.63
N THR A 17 -19.93 -2.64 4.46
CA THR A 17 -19.83 -3.40 3.20
C THR A 17 -18.62 -4.34 3.16
N LEU A 18 -17.51 -3.99 3.83
CA LEU A 18 -16.33 -4.84 3.96
C LEU A 18 -16.56 -6.02 4.94
N ALA A 19 -17.44 -5.84 5.93
CA ALA A 19 -17.79 -6.87 6.91
C ALA A 19 -18.73 -7.95 6.34
N ILE A 20 -19.44 -7.67 5.25
CA ILE A 20 -20.33 -8.62 4.54
C ILE A 20 -19.55 -9.37 3.45
N ALA A 21 -18.27 -9.68 3.70
CA ALA A 21 -17.62 -10.72 2.93
C ALA A 21 -18.41 -12.02 3.15
N PRO A 22 -18.75 -12.78 2.09
CA PRO A 22 -19.41 -14.06 2.29
C PRO A 22 -18.49 -14.89 3.18
N LEU A 23 -18.97 -15.23 4.38
CA LEU A 23 -18.43 -16.31 5.20
C LEU A 23 -18.68 -17.61 4.43
N ARG A 24 -17.94 -17.82 3.34
CA ARG A 24 -17.76 -19.14 2.78
C ARG A 24 -17.11 -19.90 3.92
N ALA A 25 -17.81 -20.91 4.43
CA ALA A 25 -17.17 -21.89 5.27
C ALA A 25 -15.86 -22.27 4.56
N GLN A 26 -14.74 -22.16 5.25
CA GLN A 26 -13.48 -22.64 4.71
C GLN A 26 -13.62 -24.15 4.67
N ASP A 27 -13.81 -24.70 3.48
CA ASP A 27 -13.79 -26.14 3.30
C ASP A 27 -12.46 -26.65 3.81
N VAL A 28 -12.54 -27.51 4.81
CA VAL A 28 -11.38 -28.24 5.33
C VAL A 28 -11.14 -29.38 4.33
N PRO A 29 -10.10 -29.32 3.48
CA PRO A 29 -9.97 -30.25 2.37
C PRO A 29 -9.89 -31.69 2.87
N GLY A 30 -10.76 -32.59 2.42
CA GLY A 30 -10.74 -34.01 2.83
C GLY A 30 -11.48 -34.32 4.14
N ILE A 31 -12.10 -33.33 4.80
CA ILE A 31 -12.91 -33.58 6.01
C ILE A 31 -14.15 -34.42 5.70
N GLU A 32 -14.70 -34.26 4.50
CA GLU A 32 -15.81 -35.04 3.95
C GLU A 32 -15.45 -36.51 3.84
N ILE A 33 -14.17 -36.83 3.59
CA ILE A 33 -13.68 -38.22 3.51
C ILE A 33 -13.46 -38.77 4.91
N CYS A 34 -12.88 -37.99 5.83
CA CYS A 34 -12.63 -38.45 7.20
C CYS A 34 -13.92 -38.62 8.02
N THR A 35 -14.99 -37.88 7.70
CA THR A 35 -16.26 -37.94 8.44
C THR A 35 -17.19 -39.07 7.99
N VAL A 36 -17.06 -39.57 6.75
CA VAL A 36 -17.79 -40.75 6.29
C VAL A 36 -17.22 -42.06 6.82
N GLU A 37 -15.99 -42.05 7.33
CA GLU A 37 -15.32 -43.22 7.88
C GLU A 37 -16.02 -43.76 9.14
N LYS A 38 -16.36 -45.05 9.13
CA LYS A 38 -17.13 -45.70 10.20
C LYS A 38 -16.24 -46.39 11.23
N THR A 39 -15.05 -46.82 10.82
CA THR A 39 -14.10 -47.45 11.75
C THR A 39 -13.35 -46.37 12.52
N MET A 40 -13.39 -46.43 13.86
CA MET A 40 -12.84 -45.38 14.71
C MET A 40 -11.32 -45.19 14.52
N GLU A 41 -10.59 -46.28 14.30
CA GLU A 41 -9.13 -46.26 14.04
C GLU A 41 -8.80 -45.52 12.74
N ARG A 42 -9.48 -45.86 11.64
CA ARG A 42 -9.27 -45.22 10.34
C ARG A 42 -9.75 -43.77 10.33
N ARG A 43 -10.84 -43.46 11.04
CA ARG A 43 -11.34 -42.08 11.21
C ARG A 43 -10.30 -41.22 11.93
N THR A 44 -9.70 -41.75 13.00
CA THR A 44 -8.68 -41.04 13.78
C THR A 44 -7.42 -40.81 12.94
N SER A 45 -6.96 -41.83 12.21
CA SER A 45 -5.80 -41.73 11.31
C SER A 45 -6.03 -40.72 10.18
N CYS A 46 -7.21 -40.73 9.55
CA CYS A 46 -7.58 -39.76 8.52
C CYS A 46 -7.53 -38.33 9.05
N LEU A 47 -8.20 -38.08 10.19
CA LEU A 47 -8.23 -36.75 10.83
C LEU A 47 -6.83 -36.27 11.22
N GLN A 48 -5.96 -37.17 11.71
CA GLN A 48 -4.59 -36.81 12.06
C GLN A 48 -3.80 -36.35 10.83
N SER A 49 -3.89 -37.08 9.72
CA SER A 49 -3.23 -36.68 8.46
C SER A 49 -3.80 -35.38 7.89
N ASN A 50 -5.10 -35.14 8.07
CA ASN A 50 -5.77 -33.92 7.67
C ASN A 50 -5.24 -32.71 8.46
N VAL A 51 -5.14 -32.84 9.79
CA VAL A 51 -4.60 -31.79 10.66
C VAL A 51 -3.13 -31.49 10.32
N ASP A 52 -2.31 -32.51 10.07
CA ASP A 52 -0.91 -32.30 9.65
C ASP A 52 -0.82 -31.54 8.31
N PHE A 53 -1.66 -31.90 7.33
CA PHE A 53 -1.74 -31.19 6.06
C PHE A 53 -2.16 -29.72 6.23
N LEU A 54 -3.20 -29.46 7.05
CA LEU A 54 -3.66 -28.11 7.36
C LEU A 54 -2.58 -27.30 8.07
N GLN A 55 -1.92 -27.88 9.07
CA GLN A 55 -0.85 -27.23 9.82
C GLN A 55 0.28 -26.80 8.87
N LYS A 56 0.73 -27.69 7.99
CA LYS A 56 1.75 -27.40 6.96
C LYS A 56 1.29 -26.31 6.01
N THR A 57 0.03 -26.35 5.59
CA THR A 57 -0.55 -25.36 4.67
C THR A 57 -0.64 -23.97 5.32
N ILE A 58 -1.10 -23.89 6.57
CA ILE A 58 -1.16 -22.65 7.34
C ILE A 58 0.23 -22.07 7.53
N THR A 59 1.22 -22.88 7.91
CA THR A 59 2.61 -22.44 8.05
C THR A 59 3.15 -21.89 6.72
N LYS A 60 2.89 -22.58 5.60
CA LYS A 60 3.30 -22.13 4.27
C LYS A 60 2.65 -20.79 3.89
N LEU A 61 1.33 -20.66 4.10
CA LEU A 61 0.58 -19.43 3.82
C LEU A 61 1.09 -18.27 4.67
N ASN A 62 1.38 -18.50 5.96
CA ASN A 62 1.93 -17.48 6.83
C ASN A 62 3.30 -16.99 6.36
N LEU A 63 4.19 -17.91 5.95
CA LEU A 63 5.50 -17.54 5.43
C LEU A 63 5.40 -16.78 4.11
N ASP A 64 4.53 -17.21 3.19
CA ASP A 64 4.29 -16.51 1.92
C ASP A 64 3.75 -15.08 2.15
N HIS A 65 2.81 -14.91 3.09
CA HIS A 65 2.30 -13.59 3.45
C HIS A 65 3.37 -12.71 4.10
N GLN A 66 4.18 -13.25 5.01
CA GLN A 66 5.30 -12.51 5.61
C GLN A 66 6.29 -12.05 4.53
N GLN A 67 6.66 -12.93 3.60
CA GLN A 67 7.54 -12.57 2.48
C GLN A 67 6.94 -11.47 1.59
N LYS A 68 5.63 -11.51 1.32
CA LYS A 68 4.94 -10.45 0.57
C LYS A 68 4.93 -9.13 1.32
N LEU A 69 4.70 -9.13 2.63
CA LEU A 69 4.75 -7.93 3.46
C LEU A 69 6.17 -7.33 3.48
N ASP A 70 7.20 -8.15 3.63
CA ASP A 70 8.58 -7.70 3.61
C ASP A 70 8.98 -7.10 2.25
N ALA A 71 8.56 -7.75 1.15
CA ALA A 71 8.77 -7.23 -0.19
C ALA A 71 8.06 -5.88 -0.39
N ALA A 72 6.81 -5.74 0.07
CA ALA A 72 6.06 -4.48 0.01
C ALA A 72 6.73 -3.38 0.84
N ASN A 73 7.23 -3.69 2.05
CA ASN A 73 7.97 -2.74 2.87
C ASN A 73 9.23 -2.21 2.17
N ARG A 74 9.99 -3.09 1.51
CA ARG A 74 11.15 -2.67 0.71
C ARG A 74 10.76 -1.75 -0.45
N GLN A 75 9.64 -2.02 -1.11
CA GLN A 75 9.12 -1.13 -2.17
C GLN A 75 8.72 0.23 -1.60
N ILE A 76 8.08 0.27 -0.43
CA ILE A 76 7.73 1.51 0.26
C ILE A 76 8.99 2.33 0.56
N ASP A 77 10.05 1.70 1.05
CA ASP A 77 11.29 2.41 1.36
C ASP A 77 12.00 2.93 0.11
N ALA A 78 12.03 2.14 -0.97
CA ALA A 78 12.51 2.61 -2.27
C ALA A 78 11.71 3.82 -2.76
N LEU A 79 10.38 3.76 -2.72
CA LEU A 79 9.52 4.86 -3.11
C LEU A 79 9.74 6.11 -2.26
N LYS A 80 9.90 5.97 -0.93
CA LYS A 80 10.23 7.11 -0.04
C LYS A 80 11.53 7.78 -0.45
N THR A 81 12.58 7.02 -0.78
CA THR A 81 13.85 7.60 -1.23
C THR A 81 13.70 8.34 -2.57
N SER A 82 12.94 7.79 -3.52
CA SER A 82 12.63 8.48 -4.78
C SER A 82 11.85 9.77 -4.53
N LEU A 83 10.86 9.74 -3.63
CA LEU A 83 10.06 10.91 -3.27
C LEU A 83 10.92 12.01 -2.66
N ALA A 84 11.84 11.66 -1.75
CA ALA A 84 12.79 12.61 -1.17
C ALA A 84 13.72 13.21 -2.23
N GLY A 85 14.21 12.38 -3.18
CA GLY A 85 15.00 12.84 -4.32
C GLY A 85 14.22 13.83 -5.20
N LEU A 86 12.98 13.50 -5.56
CA LEU A 86 12.09 14.37 -6.33
C LEU A 86 11.81 15.69 -5.60
N GLN A 87 11.52 15.65 -4.30
CA GLN A 87 11.32 16.86 -3.49
C GLN A 87 12.55 17.77 -3.50
N LYS A 88 13.77 17.20 -3.44
CA LYS A 88 15.01 17.97 -3.56
C LYS A 88 15.12 18.65 -4.93
N THR A 89 14.89 17.91 -6.02
CA THR A 89 14.96 18.48 -7.38
C THR A 89 13.95 19.61 -7.59
N LEU A 90 12.74 19.50 -7.03
CA LEU A 90 11.75 20.57 -7.06
C LEU A 90 12.22 21.81 -6.29
N GLY A 91 12.83 21.63 -5.11
CA GLY A 91 13.43 22.72 -4.35
C GLY A 91 14.55 23.43 -5.13
N ASP A 92 15.44 22.67 -5.75
CA ASP A 92 16.55 23.20 -6.55
C ASP A 92 16.04 23.98 -7.78
N LEU A 93 15.03 23.45 -8.48
CA LEU A 93 14.40 24.13 -9.62
C LEU A 93 13.65 25.41 -9.20
N GLN A 94 12.93 25.38 -8.08
CA GLN A 94 12.23 26.56 -7.57
C GLN A 94 13.23 27.65 -7.18
N ALA A 95 14.35 27.29 -6.55
CA ALA A 95 15.43 28.22 -6.22
C ALA A 95 16.16 28.76 -7.46
N ALA A 96 16.34 27.95 -8.50
CA ALA A 96 16.90 28.42 -9.77
C ALA A 96 15.93 29.40 -10.47
N GLN A 97 14.63 29.11 -10.45
CA GLN A 97 13.60 29.97 -11.04
C GLN A 97 13.51 31.33 -10.34
N THR A 98 13.56 31.37 -9.00
CA THR A 98 13.55 32.65 -8.27
C THR A 98 14.78 33.48 -8.58
N LYS A 99 15.98 32.88 -8.64
CA LYS A 99 17.21 33.58 -9.03
C LYS A 99 17.10 34.17 -10.45
N ILE A 100 16.63 33.39 -11.42
CA ILE A 100 16.43 33.88 -12.80
C ILE A 100 15.42 35.04 -12.81
N ALA A 101 14.33 34.94 -12.05
CA ALA A 101 13.34 36.00 -11.96
C ALA A 101 13.90 37.29 -11.32
N GLU A 102 14.78 37.17 -10.32
CA GLU A 102 15.46 38.32 -9.70
C GLU A 102 16.50 38.95 -10.65
N ASP A 103 17.28 38.14 -11.36
CA ASP A 103 18.27 38.61 -12.33
C ASP A 103 17.61 39.32 -13.53
N LEU A 104 16.44 38.86 -13.97
CA LEU A 104 15.64 39.53 -15.01
C LEU A 104 15.12 40.90 -14.55
N LYS A 105 14.73 41.05 -13.28
CA LYS A 105 14.31 42.34 -12.72
C LYS A 105 15.47 43.33 -12.64
N LYS A 106 16.64 42.89 -12.19
CA LYS A 106 17.85 43.74 -12.12
C LYS A 106 18.33 44.24 -13.48
N LYS A 107 18.11 43.48 -14.57
CA LYS A 107 18.45 43.90 -15.93
C LYS A 107 17.45 44.88 -16.56
N GLN A 108 16.22 45.01 -16.03
CA GLN A 108 15.26 46.02 -16.49
C GLN A 108 15.46 47.40 -15.85
N ASP A 109 16.20 47.49 -14.74
CA ASP A 109 16.52 48.75 -14.05
C ASP A 109 17.83 49.42 -14.52
N THR A 110 18.46 48.93 -15.60
CA THR A 110 19.59 49.65 -16.21
C THR A 110 19.05 50.56 -17.32
N PRO A 111 19.09 51.91 -17.18
CA PRO A 111 18.63 52.82 -18.22
C PRO A 111 19.42 52.59 -19.52
N PRO A 112 18.79 52.67 -20.71
CA PRO A 112 19.56 52.74 -21.94
C PRO A 112 20.48 53.96 -21.87
N ALA A 113 21.78 53.74 -21.95
CA ALA A 113 22.76 54.80 -22.10
C ALA A 113 22.41 55.56 -23.39
N LYS A 114 21.87 56.77 -23.22
CA LYS A 114 21.85 57.77 -24.28
C LYS A 114 23.29 58.21 -24.50
N ASP A 115 23.95 57.66 -25.50
CA ASP A 115 25.04 58.35 -26.17
C ASP A 115 24.49 58.98 -27.45
N ALA A 116 24.15 60.26 -27.32
CA ALA A 116 24.11 61.19 -28.43
C ALA A 116 25.54 61.68 -28.67
N ALA A 117 26.06 61.51 -29.88
CA ALA A 117 26.87 62.48 -30.64
C ALA A 117 27.68 61.78 -31.75
N LYS A 118 27.23 61.86 -33.00
CA LYS A 118 27.80 62.76 -34.02
C LYS A 118 26.93 62.78 -35.26
#